data_AF-A0A0F8ZNE3-F1
#
_entry.id   AF-A0A0F8ZNE3-F1
#
_cell.length_a   1.000
_cell.length_b   1.000
_cell.length_c   1.000
_cell.angle_alpha   90.00
_cell.angle_beta   90.00
_cell.angle_gamma   90.00
#
_symmetry.space_group_name_H-M   'P 1'
#
loop_
_entity.id
_entity.type
_entity.pdbx_description
1 polymer ?
#
loop_
_entity_poly.entity_id
_entity_poly.type
_entity_poly.pdbx_seq_one_letter_code
_entity_poly.pdbx_strand_id
1 'polypeptide(L)'
;HGKLRRIYLNNNPEMLKSYKKLAEIAWKSRFAIMKHDWKLLGSYFKENTRIMNNIMREAGFKYGIGLVNNILIEIIEDHPDVYAAKLTGAGGSIFALVNPDKILNIKNYWKRKLSEIIMNQEKFSVRFPSYPLSIIDQFKNVLFFQVKIDKNGVKKLKFINSSSSNKVQIGEKSKDR
;
A
#
# COMPACT_ATOMS: atom_id res chain seq x y z
N HIS A 1 7.14 1.14 -15.88
CA HIS A 1 7.52 -0.29 -16.05
C HIS A 1 8.63 -0.55 -17.09
N GLY A 2 8.78 0.23 -18.16
CA GLY A 2 9.77 -0.05 -19.22
C GLY A 2 11.24 -0.16 -18.76
N LYS A 3 11.69 0.69 -17.83
CA LYS A 3 13.06 0.63 -17.26
C LYS A 3 13.35 -0.71 -16.57
N LEU A 4 12.46 -1.13 -15.66
CA LEU A 4 12.57 -2.41 -14.95
C LEU A 4 12.62 -3.59 -15.93
N ARG A 5 11.70 -3.61 -16.91
CA ARG A 5 11.66 -4.68 -17.91
C ARG A 5 12.96 -4.76 -18.70
N ARG A 6 13.54 -3.63 -19.09
CA ARG A 6 14.81 -3.60 -19.84
C ARG A 6 15.96 -4.19 -19.03
N ILE A 7 16.11 -3.78 -17.77
CA ILE A 7 17.20 -4.28 -16.91
C ILE A 7 17.04 -5.78 -16.66
N TYR A 8 15.80 -6.24 -16.48
CA TYR A 8 15.49 -7.67 -16.33
C TYR A 8 15.86 -8.46 -17.58
N LEU A 9 15.45 -8.00 -18.76
CA LEU A 9 15.73 -8.67 -20.04
C LEU A 9 17.22 -8.65 -20.42
N ASN A 10 17.99 -7.71 -19.87
CA ASN A 10 19.44 -7.67 -20.02
C ASN A 10 20.16 -8.61 -19.04
N ASN A 11 19.45 -9.50 -18.35
CA ASN A 11 19.99 -10.50 -17.42
C ASN A 11 20.83 -9.90 -16.28
N ASN A 12 20.45 -8.73 -15.77
CA ASN A 12 21.13 -8.15 -14.61
C ASN A 12 21.04 -9.12 -13.40
N PRO A 13 22.17 -9.62 -12.85
CA PRO A 13 22.17 -10.67 -11.83
C PRO A 13 21.45 -10.27 -10.53
N GLU A 14 21.66 -9.05 -10.05
CA GLU A 14 21.04 -8.56 -8.81
C GLU A 14 19.52 -8.41 -8.95
N MET A 15 19.07 -7.94 -10.11
CA MET A 15 17.64 -7.86 -10.41
C MET A 15 17.01 -9.25 -10.46
N LEU A 16 17.65 -10.22 -11.13
CA LEU A 16 17.17 -11.60 -11.21
C LEU A 16 17.10 -12.26 -9.82
N LYS A 17 18.13 -12.08 -9.00
CA LYS A 17 18.18 -12.55 -7.61
C LYS A 17 17.04 -11.95 -6.78
N SER A 18 16.80 -10.65 -6.91
CA SER A 18 15.73 -9.96 -6.21
C SER A 18 14.35 -10.46 -6.63
N TYR A 19 14.09 -10.65 -7.92
CA TYR A 19 12.82 -11.23 -8.39
C TYR A 19 12.62 -12.68 -7.94
N LYS A 20 13.67 -13.50 -7.92
CA LYS A 20 13.60 -14.87 -7.38
C LYS A 20 13.23 -14.84 -5.90
N LYS A 21 13.79 -13.90 -5.14
CA LYS A 21 13.44 -13.71 -3.72
C LYS A 21 12.00 -13.25 -3.53
N LEU A 22 11.52 -12.32 -4.34
CA LEU A 22 10.12 -11.88 -4.32
C LEU A 22 9.15 -13.05 -4.58
N ALA A 23 9.48 -13.93 -5.54
CA ALA A 23 8.68 -15.12 -5.82
C ALA A 23 8.67 -16.09 -4.63
N GLU A 24 9.82 -16.32 -4.00
CA GLU A 24 9.94 -17.14 -2.79
C GLU A 24 9.08 -16.58 -1.63
N ILE A 25 9.14 -15.26 -1.40
CA ILE A 25 8.34 -14.58 -0.38
C ILE A 25 6.85 -14.72 -0.67
N ALA A 26 6.43 -14.55 -1.92
CA ALA A 26 5.04 -14.71 -2.31
C ALA A 26 4.53 -16.13 -2.03
N TRP A 27 5.35 -17.15 -2.31
CA TRP A 27 5.05 -18.54 -1.97
C TRP A 27 4.94 -18.76 -0.45
N LYS A 28 5.93 -18.29 0.32
CA LYS A 28 5.94 -18.41 1.79
C LYS A 28 4.77 -17.67 2.46
N SER A 29 4.38 -16.52 1.91
CA SER A 29 3.23 -15.74 2.39
C SER A 29 1.92 -16.52 2.35
N ARG A 30 1.75 -17.42 1.36
CA ARG A 30 0.55 -18.28 1.29
C ARG A 30 0.46 -19.20 2.50
N PHE A 31 1.56 -19.81 2.93
CA PHE A 31 1.57 -20.66 4.11
C PHE A 31 1.34 -19.88 5.40
N ALA A 32 1.88 -18.66 5.52
CA ALA A 32 1.61 -17.80 6.66
C ALA A 32 0.10 -17.48 6.77
N ILE A 33 -0.55 -17.17 5.63
CA ILE A 33 -2.01 -16.97 5.58
C ILE A 33 -2.75 -18.23 6.02
N MET A 34 -2.40 -19.40 5.47
CA MET A 34 -3.07 -20.68 5.80
C MET A 34 -2.92 -21.07 7.27
N LYS A 35 -1.80 -20.68 7.91
CA LYS A 35 -1.54 -20.90 9.34
C LYS A 35 -2.08 -19.79 10.24
N HIS A 36 -2.71 -18.76 9.67
CA HIS A 36 -3.13 -17.56 10.38
C HIS A 36 -1.99 -16.87 11.16
N ASP A 37 -0.76 -16.99 10.69
CA ASP A 37 0.41 -16.34 11.28
C ASP A 37 0.58 -14.93 10.72
N TRP A 38 -0.19 -13.98 11.27
CA TRP A 38 -0.22 -12.60 10.81
C TRP A 38 1.09 -11.86 11.02
N LYS A 39 1.85 -12.22 12.06
CA LYS A 39 3.17 -11.62 12.33
C LYS A 39 4.18 -12.06 11.27
N LEU A 40 4.22 -13.34 10.94
CA LEU A 40 5.07 -13.86 9.86
C LEU A 40 4.65 -13.32 8.49
N LEU A 41 3.35 -13.24 8.22
CA LEU A 41 2.85 -12.61 7.00
C LEU A 41 3.30 -11.14 6.90
N GLY A 42 3.24 -10.41 8.02
CA GLY A 42 3.73 -9.04 8.11
C GLY A 42 5.22 -8.93 7.80
N SER A 43 6.07 -9.80 8.36
CA SER A 43 7.51 -9.77 8.08
C SER A 43 7.82 -10.05 6.60
N TYR A 44 7.06 -10.95 5.95
CA TYR A 44 7.15 -11.15 4.51
C TYR A 44 6.73 -9.93 3.69
N PHE A 45 5.71 -9.20 4.10
CA PHE A 45 5.30 -7.96 3.42
C PHE A 45 6.36 -6.87 3.55
N LYS A 46 6.95 -6.69 4.74
CA LYS A 46 8.05 -5.74 4.97
C LYS A 46 9.25 -6.06 4.09
N GLU A 47 9.65 -7.32 4.05
CA GLU A 47 10.77 -7.77 3.21
C GLU A 47 10.47 -7.60 1.72
N ASN A 48 9.25 -7.89 1.28
CA ASN A 48 8.81 -7.64 -0.09
C ASN A 48 8.93 -6.16 -0.47
N THR A 49 8.41 -5.27 0.38
CA THR A 49 8.50 -3.81 0.20
C THR A 49 9.95 -3.35 0.15
N ARG A 50 10.81 -3.85 1.04
CA ARG A 50 12.25 -3.53 1.06
C ARG A 50 12.95 -3.91 -0.25
N ILE A 51 12.73 -5.14 -0.73
CA ILE A 51 13.32 -5.61 -1.99
C ILE A 51 12.81 -4.77 -3.17
N MET A 52 11.50 -4.49 -3.23
CA MET A 52 10.93 -3.64 -4.28
C MET A 52 11.50 -2.22 -4.26
N ASN A 53 11.73 -1.65 -3.07
CA ASN A 53 12.35 -0.33 -2.94
C ASN A 53 13.78 -0.32 -3.50
N ASN A 54 14.54 -1.38 -3.25
CA ASN A 54 15.91 -1.54 -3.77
C ASN A 54 15.91 -1.71 -5.30
N ILE A 55 15.08 -2.61 -5.84
CA ILE A 55 14.91 -2.80 -7.29
C ILE A 55 14.59 -1.48 -7.99
N MET A 56 13.69 -0.68 -7.39
CA MET A 56 13.33 0.62 -7.96
C MET A 56 14.51 1.61 -7.91
N ARG A 57 15.28 1.65 -6.82
CA ARG A 57 16.49 2.49 -6.76
C ARG A 57 17.53 2.09 -7.79
N GLU A 58 17.78 0.78 -7.95
CA GLU A 58 18.68 0.24 -8.98
C GLU A 58 18.21 0.59 -10.41
N ALA A 59 16.90 0.66 -10.64
CA ALA A 59 16.32 1.10 -11.90
C ALA A 59 16.34 2.63 -12.12
N GLY A 60 16.99 3.38 -11.22
CA GLY A 60 17.19 4.82 -11.30
C GLY A 60 16.05 5.66 -10.70
N PHE A 61 15.16 5.06 -9.90
CA PHE A 61 14.15 5.82 -9.17
C PHE A 61 14.74 6.31 -7.84
N LYS A 62 15.03 7.61 -7.72
CA LYS A 62 15.68 8.25 -6.56
C LYS A 62 15.09 7.83 -5.20
N TYR A 63 13.77 7.74 -5.11
CA TYR A 63 13.05 7.40 -3.87
C TYR A 63 12.43 5.98 -3.91
N GLY A 64 12.95 5.09 -4.76
CA GLY A 64 12.48 3.72 -4.92
C GLY A 64 10.99 3.62 -5.25
N ILE A 65 10.18 2.99 -4.39
CA ILE A 65 8.72 2.84 -4.62
C ILE A 65 7.92 4.15 -4.49
N GLY A 66 8.57 5.25 -4.14
CA GLY A 66 7.98 6.58 -4.14
C GLY A 66 8.10 7.29 -2.80
N LEU A 67 8.18 8.61 -2.87
CA LEU A 67 8.49 9.48 -1.75
C LEU A 67 7.38 9.45 -0.68
N VAL A 68 6.15 9.80 -1.08
CA VAL A 68 4.96 9.72 -0.23
C VAL A 68 4.76 8.33 0.34
N ASN A 69 4.98 7.30 -0.50
CA ASN A 69 4.73 5.92 -0.13
C ASN A 69 5.64 5.45 1.00
N ASN A 70 6.94 5.73 0.90
CA ASN A 70 7.90 5.33 1.93
C ASN A 70 7.59 5.99 3.28
N ILE A 71 7.26 7.29 3.28
CA ILE A 71 6.94 8.03 4.50
C ILE A 71 5.65 7.50 5.14
N LEU A 72 4.60 7.32 4.34
CA LEU A 72 3.33 6.80 4.86
C LEU A 72 3.47 5.36 5.38
N ILE A 73 4.22 4.48 4.70
CA ILE A 73 4.50 3.13 5.20
C ILE A 73 5.18 3.21 6.56
N GLU A 74 6.19 4.06 6.74
CA GLU A 74 6.87 4.21 8.01
C GLU A 74 5.95 4.71 9.13
N ILE A 75 5.15 5.75 8.87
CA ILE A 75 4.16 6.27 9.82
C ILE A 75 3.13 5.19 10.19
N ILE A 76 2.71 4.41 9.21
CA ILE A 76 1.71 3.36 9.40
C ILE A 76 2.27 2.25 10.29
N GLU A 77 3.48 1.78 10.00
CA GLU A 77 4.14 0.69 10.72
C GLU A 77 4.66 1.07 12.11
N ASP A 78 4.69 2.37 12.44
CA ASP A 78 5.05 2.91 13.76
C ASP A 78 4.13 2.44 14.89
N HIS A 79 2.92 1.95 14.56
CA HIS A 79 1.94 1.49 15.54
C HIS A 79 2.12 -0.01 15.87
N PRO A 80 2.14 -0.43 17.15
CA PRO A 80 2.44 -1.80 17.55
C PRO A 80 1.43 -2.86 17.05
N ASP A 81 0.17 -2.50 16.88
CA ASP A 81 -0.88 -3.38 16.34
C ASP A 81 -0.92 -3.44 14.79
N VAL A 82 0.10 -2.91 14.12
CA VAL A 82 0.26 -2.98 12.66
C VAL A 82 1.32 -4.01 12.32
N TYR A 83 0.91 -5.05 11.59
CA TYR A 83 1.81 -6.13 11.19
C TYR A 83 2.70 -5.73 10.02
N ALA A 84 2.17 -5.00 9.03
CA ALA A 84 2.93 -4.45 7.91
C ALA A 84 2.09 -3.46 7.09
N ALA A 85 2.77 -2.65 6.27
CA ALA A 85 2.15 -1.86 5.23
C ALA A 85 2.87 -2.03 3.89
N LYS A 86 2.10 -1.94 2.79
CA LYS A 86 2.64 -2.07 1.44
C LYS A 86 1.85 -1.23 0.44
N LEU A 87 2.57 -0.76 -0.58
CA LEU A 87 1.95 -0.20 -1.78
C LEU A 87 1.13 -1.27 -2.51
N THR A 88 0.05 -0.85 -3.16
CA THR A 88 -0.72 -1.72 -4.05
C THR A 88 -0.82 -1.18 -5.46
N GLY A 89 -0.81 -2.10 -6.43
CA GLY A 89 -0.96 -1.80 -7.84
C GLY A 89 0.14 -0.89 -8.39
N ALA A 90 -0.22 -0.09 -9.40
CA ALA A 90 0.67 0.83 -10.10
C ALA A 90 0.90 2.17 -9.37
N GLY A 91 0.38 2.35 -8.15
CA GLY A 91 0.62 3.51 -7.29
C GLY A 91 -0.64 4.13 -6.69
N GLY A 92 -0.49 4.85 -5.58
CA GLY A 92 -1.51 5.75 -5.01
C GLY A 92 -2.21 5.27 -3.74
N SER A 93 -2.13 3.99 -3.39
CA SER A 93 -2.77 3.46 -2.17
C SER A 93 -1.88 2.49 -1.42
N ILE A 94 -1.87 2.65 -0.09
CA ILE A 94 -1.15 1.78 0.84
C ILE A 94 -2.17 0.96 1.60
N PHE A 95 -1.96 -0.35 1.64
CA PHE A 95 -2.72 -1.23 2.50
C PHE A 95 -1.88 -1.60 3.72
N ALA A 96 -2.54 -1.62 4.87
CA ALA A 96 -1.96 -2.06 6.12
C ALA A 96 -2.64 -3.35 6.59
N LEU A 97 -1.83 -4.33 6.98
CA LEU A 97 -2.29 -5.51 7.70
C LEU A 97 -2.25 -5.17 9.19
N VAL A 98 -3.41 -5.20 9.84
CA VAL A 98 -3.58 -4.70 11.22
C VAL A 98 -4.35 -5.68 12.08
N ASN A 99 -4.24 -5.52 13.40
CA ASN A 99 -5.13 -6.20 14.33
C ASN A 99 -6.59 -5.72 14.12
N PRO A 100 -7.54 -6.61 13.77
CA PRO A 100 -8.92 -6.23 13.46
C PRO A 100 -9.65 -5.60 14.65
N ASP A 101 -9.25 -5.91 15.88
CA ASP A 101 -9.89 -5.40 17.10
C ASP A 101 -9.41 -3.99 17.47
N LYS A 102 -8.39 -3.48 16.77
CA LYS A 102 -7.73 -2.20 17.06
C LYS A 102 -7.89 -1.18 15.93
N ILE A 103 -8.66 -1.48 14.89
CA ILE A 103 -8.73 -0.65 13.66
C ILE A 103 -9.04 0.83 13.97
N LEU A 104 -9.99 1.12 14.86
CA LEU A 104 -10.35 2.51 15.16
C LEU A 104 -9.20 3.26 15.86
N ASN A 105 -8.54 2.62 16.83
CA ASN A 105 -7.38 3.19 17.53
C ASN A 105 -6.25 3.45 16.53
N ILE A 106 -5.92 2.45 15.71
CA ILE A 106 -4.89 2.54 14.68
C ILE A 106 -5.18 3.69 13.70
N LYS A 107 -6.42 3.81 13.21
CA LYS A 107 -6.83 4.90 12.30
C LYS A 107 -6.66 6.27 12.96
N ASN A 108 -7.06 6.41 14.21
CA ASN A 108 -6.91 7.68 14.95
C ASN A 108 -5.44 8.02 15.20
N TYR A 109 -4.62 7.01 15.50
CA TYR A 109 -3.18 7.15 15.63
C TYR A 109 -2.54 7.68 14.34
N TRP A 110 -2.83 7.06 13.20
CA TRP A 110 -2.27 7.51 11.92
C TRP A 110 -2.69 8.92 11.55
N LYS A 111 -3.96 9.28 11.77
CA LYS A 111 -4.44 10.66 11.57
C LYS A 111 -3.65 11.65 12.41
N ARG A 112 -3.51 11.37 13.71
CA ARG A 112 -2.76 12.23 14.64
C ARG A 112 -1.29 12.36 14.21
N LYS A 113 -0.61 11.25 13.93
CA LYS A 113 0.81 11.26 13.51
C LYS A 113 1.02 12.02 12.20
N LEU A 114 0.11 11.85 11.24
CA LEU A 114 0.18 12.58 9.98
C LEU A 114 -0.04 14.08 10.19
N SER A 115 -1.02 14.47 11.02
CA SER A 115 -1.23 15.88 11.39
C SER A 115 -0.01 16.48 12.09
N GLU A 116 0.62 15.76 13.02
CA GLU A 116 1.85 16.20 13.68
C GLU A 116 2.97 16.49 12.69
N ILE A 117 3.11 15.64 11.66
CA ILE A 117 4.12 15.81 10.60
C ILE A 117 3.77 17.00 9.69
N ILE A 118 2.49 17.17 9.34
CA ILE A 118 2.05 18.27 8.49
C ILE A 118 2.25 19.62 9.17
N MET A 119 2.00 19.70 10.48
CA MET A 119 2.05 20.94 11.25
C MET A 119 3.46 21.30 11.73
N ASN A 120 4.40 20.36 11.78
CA ASN A 120 5.74 20.57 12.32
C ASN A 120 6.83 20.13 11.32
N GLN A 121 7.35 21.09 10.56
CA GLN A 121 8.40 20.88 9.55
C GLN A 121 9.74 20.46 10.16
N GLU A 122 10.06 20.92 11.37
CA GLU A 122 11.28 20.51 12.08
C GLU A 122 11.21 19.02 12.41
N LYS A 123 10.10 18.58 13.00
CA LYS A 123 9.84 17.17 13.30
C LYS A 123 9.85 16.29 12.05
N PHE A 124 9.33 16.79 10.93
CA PHE A 124 9.46 16.11 9.65
C PHE A 124 10.93 15.98 9.23
N SER A 125 11.69 17.07 9.25
CA SER A 125 13.10 17.09 8.82
C SER A 125 13.98 16.17 9.68
N VAL A 126 13.75 16.13 10.99
CA VAL A 126 14.48 15.23 11.91
C VAL A 126 14.18 13.77 11.61
N ARG A 127 12.91 13.42 11.37
CA ARG A 127 12.51 12.03 11.09
C ARG A 127 12.85 11.58 9.67
N PHE A 128 12.76 12.50 8.71
CA PHE A 128 12.88 12.24 7.27
C PHE A 128 13.93 13.15 6.60
N PRO A 129 15.20 13.16 7.06
CA PRO A 129 16.19 14.17 6.67
C PRO A 129 16.55 14.15 5.17
N SER A 130 16.39 13.00 4.52
CA SER A 130 16.69 12.85 3.08
C SER A 130 15.52 13.22 2.16
N TYR A 131 14.40 13.67 2.73
CA TYR A 131 13.17 13.95 1.99
C TYR A 131 12.89 15.46 1.91
N PRO A 132 12.45 15.98 0.75
CA PRO A 132 12.18 17.40 0.58
C PRO A 132 10.92 17.83 1.34
N LEU A 133 10.95 19.01 1.96
CA LEU A 133 9.82 19.58 2.70
C LEU A 133 8.56 19.77 1.85
N SER A 134 8.72 20.00 0.55
CA SER A 134 7.59 20.18 -0.39
C SER A 134 6.65 18.97 -0.47
N ILE A 135 7.06 17.80 0.03
CA ILE A 135 6.16 16.64 0.10
C ILE A 135 5.03 16.82 1.10
N ILE A 136 5.20 17.69 2.11
CA ILE A 136 4.22 17.86 3.18
C ILE A 136 2.83 18.23 2.63
N ASP A 137 2.78 19.02 1.55
CA ASP A 137 1.53 19.40 0.91
C ASP A 137 0.77 18.21 0.31
N GLN A 138 1.47 17.15 -0.12
CA GLN A 138 0.82 15.95 -0.63
C GLN A 138 0.11 15.16 0.48
N PHE A 139 0.56 15.28 1.73
CA PHE A 139 -0.07 14.59 2.85
C PHE A 139 -1.43 15.18 3.26
N LYS A 140 -1.69 16.45 2.95
CA LYS A 140 -2.96 17.13 3.27
C LYS A 140 -4.17 16.45 2.61
N ASN A 141 -3.94 15.74 1.50
CA ASN A 141 -4.97 15.07 0.71
C ASN A 141 -5.10 13.57 1.01
N VAL A 142 -4.40 13.05 2.02
CA VAL A 142 -4.43 11.63 2.36
C VAL A 142 -5.77 11.25 2.98
N LEU A 143 -6.38 10.20 2.44
CA LEU A 143 -7.65 9.65 2.92
C LEU A 143 -7.44 8.29 3.60
N PHE A 144 -8.19 8.05 4.67
CA PHE A 144 -8.12 6.81 5.45
C PHE A 144 -9.40 5.99 5.28
N PHE A 145 -9.28 4.84 4.62
CA PHE A 145 -10.36 3.90 4.42
C PHE A 145 -10.22 2.70 5.36
N GLN A 146 -11.36 2.15 5.80
CA GLN A 146 -11.42 0.90 6.53
C GLN A 146 -12.16 -0.11 5.65
N VAL A 147 -11.54 -1.27 5.45
CA VAL A 147 -12.16 -2.38 4.73
C VAL A 147 -12.10 -3.60 5.64
N LYS A 148 -13.22 -4.31 5.76
CA LYS A 148 -13.25 -5.65 6.37
C LYS A 148 -13.37 -6.66 5.23
N ILE A 149 -12.56 -7.71 5.27
CA ILE A 149 -12.63 -8.79 4.28
C ILE A 149 -13.89 -9.61 4.59
N ASP A 150 -14.83 -9.63 3.64
CA ASP A 150 -16.01 -10.49 3.73
C ASP A 150 -15.59 -11.96 3.56
N LYS A 151 -16.15 -12.83 4.42
CA LYS A 151 -15.92 -14.27 4.38
C LYS A 151 -16.80 -14.97 3.33
N ASN A 152 -17.83 -14.29 2.83
CA ASN A 152 -18.87 -14.92 2.03
C ASN A 152 -18.58 -15.02 0.52
N GLY A 153 -17.36 -14.71 0.10
CA GLY A 153 -16.93 -14.82 -1.30
C GLY A 153 -17.78 -13.99 -2.27
N VAL A 154 -17.72 -14.37 -3.55
CA VAL A 154 -18.50 -13.71 -4.61
C VAL A 154 -19.95 -14.21 -4.57
N LYS A 155 -20.92 -13.29 -4.60
CA LYS A 155 -22.35 -13.60 -4.69
C LYS A 155 -22.98 -12.94 -5.91
N LYS A 156 -23.87 -13.67 -6.58
CA LYS A 156 -24.75 -13.09 -7.61
C LYS A 156 -25.81 -12.25 -6.92
N LEU A 157 -25.81 -10.95 -7.16
CA LEU A 157 -26.87 -10.06 -6.69
C LEU A 157 -28.16 -10.46 -7.41
N LYS A 158 -29.15 -10.92 -6.66
CA LYS A 158 -30.51 -11.05 -7.18
C LYS A 158 -31.12 -9.65 -7.15
N PHE A 159 -31.31 -9.04 -8.32
CA PHE A 159 -32.15 -7.85 -8.42
C PHE A 159 -33.57 -8.27 -8.06
N ILE A 160 -34.00 -7.93 -6.84
CA ILE A 160 -35.41 -7.96 -6.51
C ILE A 160 -36.00 -6.76 -7.24
N ASN A 161 -36.88 -7.00 -8.20
CA ASN A 161 -37.70 -5.95 -8.79
C ASN A 161 -38.63 -5.42 -7.69
N SER A 162 -38.15 -4.45 -6.91
CA SER A 162 -39.04 -3.59 -6.15
C SER A 162 -39.68 -2.64 -7.15
N SER A 163 -40.87 -3.01 -7.62
CA SER A 163 -41.79 -2.10 -8.27
C SER A 163 -42.27 -1.07 -7.26
N SER A 164 -41.42 -0.07 -7.01
CA SER A 164 -41.77 1.21 -6.38
C SER A 164 -40.64 2.20 -6.64
N SER A 165 -40.74 2.87 -7.79
CA SER A 165 -40.30 4.23 -8.09
C SER A 165 -39.12 4.79 -7.29
N ASN A 166 -37.92 4.69 -7.86
CA ASN A 166 -36.97 5.79 -7.95
C ASN A 166 -35.99 5.52 -9.10
N LYS A 167 -36.22 6.20 -10.23
CA LYS A 167 -35.33 6.15 -11.40
C LYS A 167 -33.98 6.74 -11.02
N VAL A 168 -32.95 5.90 -10.90
CA VAL A 168 -31.55 6.34 -11.01
C VAL A 168 -31.19 6.28 -12.49
N GLN A 169 -31.10 7.43 -13.14
CA GLN A 169 -30.49 7.55 -14.47
C GLN A 169 -28.99 7.25 -14.35
N ILE A 170 -28.56 6.12 -14.90
CA ILE A 170 -27.15 5.86 -15.18
C ILE A 170 -26.92 6.32 -16.61
N GLY A 171 -26.23 7.45 -16.78
CA GLY A 171 -25.84 7.96 -18.08
C GLY A 171 -24.76 7.06 -18.69
N GLU A 172 -25.10 6.37 -19.77
CA GLU A 172 -24.12 5.83 -20.70
C GLU A 172 -23.49 7.00 -21.46
N LYS A 173 -22.17 7.21 -21.30
CA LYS A 173 -21.40 8.00 -22.27
C LYS A 173 -21.20 7.13 -23.50
N SER A 174 -21.89 7.45 -24.59
CA SER A 174 -21.55 6.92 -25.91
C SER A 174 -20.12 7.34 -26.26
N LYS A 175 -19.35 6.37 -26.77
CA LYS A 175 -18.17 6.66 -27.57
C LYS A 175 -18.68 7.01 -28.96
N ASP A 176 -18.44 8.25 -29.39
CA ASP A 176 -18.46 8.59 -30.80
C ASP A 176 -17.16 9.30 -31.18
N ARG A 177 -16.48 8.63 -32.12
CA ARG A 177 -15.47 9.09 -33.09
C ARG A 177 -14.09 9.49 -32.59
#